data_AF-S9TYJ2-F1
#
_entry.id   AF-S9TYJ2-F1
#
_cell.length_a   1.000
_cell.length_b   1.000
_cell.length_c   1.000
_cell.angle_alpha   90.00
_cell.angle_beta   90.00
_cell.angle_gamma   90.00
#
_symmetry.space_group_name_H-M   'P 1'
#
loop_
_entity.id
_entity.type
_entity.pdbx_description
1 polymer ?
#
loop_
_entity_poly.entity_id
_entity_poly.type
_entity_poly.pdbx_seq_one_letter_code
_entity_poly.pdbx_strand_id
1 'polypeptide(L)'
;MSRAAPIVVGLALLCLTGCVSASVPWRHPTLPREQWGQDYSSCRRQAERDTGWREDDNASASPFREYDRQRAKRQADGSLALCMTDLGYVPASRGDQPERR
;
A
#
# COMPACT_ATOMS: atom_id res chain seq x y z
N MET A 1 33.08 -11.61 34.98
CA MET A 1 32.94 -10.31 34.28
C MET A 1 32.33 -10.59 32.91
N SER A 2 31.03 -10.33 32.72
CA SER A 2 30.39 -10.54 31.41
C SER A 2 29.64 -9.26 31.04
N ARG A 3 30.30 -8.42 30.25
CA ARG A 3 29.72 -7.22 29.61
C ARG A 3 29.44 -7.57 28.16
N ALA A 4 28.21 -7.92 27.82
CA ALA A 4 27.77 -8.05 26.43
C ALA A 4 26.23 -8.01 26.36
N ALA A 5 25.62 -6.86 26.69
CA ALA A 5 24.17 -6.71 26.57
C ALA A 5 23.69 -5.27 26.31
N PRO A 6 24.18 -4.55 25.27
CA PRO A 6 23.39 -3.42 24.77
C PRO A 6 22.97 -3.56 23.30
N ILE A 7 23.58 -4.45 22.52
CA ILE A 7 23.38 -4.48 21.06
C ILE A 7 22.08 -5.20 20.66
N VAL A 8 21.67 -6.22 21.41
CA VAL A 8 20.46 -7.00 21.10
C VAL A 8 19.17 -6.19 21.30
N VAL A 9 19.16 -5.25 22.26
CA VAL A 9 17.98 -4.41 22.55
C VAL A 9 17.73 -3.40 21.42
N GLY A 10 18.79 -2.88 20.78
CA GLY A 10 18.67 -1.91 19.69
C GLY A 10 18.02 -2.48 18.43
N LEU A 11 18.24 -3.77 18.13
CA LEU A 11 17.70 -4.40 16.92
C LEU A 11 16.19 -4.68 17.02
N ALA A 12 15.66 -4.91 18.23
CA ALA A 12 14.25 -5.18 18.45
C ALA A 12 13.36 -3.94 18.25
N LEU A 13 13.89 -2.73 18.45
CA LEU A 13 13.16 -1.47 18.31
C LEU A 13 12.92 -1.05 16.85
N LEU A 14 13.69 -1.58 15.88
CA LEU A 14 13.51 -1.25 14.46
C LEU A 14 12.35 -2.00 13.79
N CYS A 15 11.80 -3.04 14.41
CA CYS A 15 10.66 -3.78 13.87
C CYS A 15 9.30 -3.08 14.09
N LEU A 16 9.25 -1.97 14.83
CA LEU A 16 8.01 -1.28 15.21
C LEU A 16 7.73 0.00 14.39
N THR A 17 8.63 0.43 13.51
CA THR A 17 8.50 1.70 12.78
C THR A 17 7.75 1.60 11.44
N GLY A 18 7.11 0.46 11.15
CA GLY A 18 6.48 0.21 9.84
C GLY A 18 5.02 0.66 9.67
N CYS A 19 4.37 1.28 10.65
CA CYS A 19 2.94 1.61 10.57
C CYS A 19 2.70 3.04 10.07
N VAL A 20 3.27 3.42 8.92
CA VAL A 20 2.79 4.63 8.25
C VAL A 20 1.43 4.28 7.64
N SER A 21 0.37 4.70 8.32
CA SER A 21 -1.02 4.50 7.88
C SER A 21 -1.29 5.47 6.73
N ALA A 22 -0.77 5.15 5.55
CA ALA A 22 -1.25 5.75 4.31
C ALA A 22 -2.76 5.49 4.28
N SER A 23 -3.55 6.55 4.22
CA SER A 23 -5.01 6.44 4.25
C SER A 23 -5.46 5.48 3.15
N VAL A 24 -5.96 4.30 3.53
CA VAL A 24 -6.44 3.29 2.59
C VAL A 24 -7.77 3.78 2.03
N PRO A 25 -7.90 4.02 0.71
CA PRO A 25 -9.13 4.55 0.10
C PRO A 25 -10.20 3.45 -0.07
N TRP A 26 -10.15 2.39 0.74
CA TRP A 26 -11.01 1.21 0.71
C TRP A 26 -11.51 0.92 2.12
N ARG A 27 -12.70 0.34 2.22
CA ARG A 27 -13.31 -0.08 3.50
C ARG A 27 -13.86 -1.49 3.38
N HIS A 28 -13.91 -2.19 4.51
CA HIS A 28 -14.59 -3.47 4.63
C HIS A 28 -15.73 -3.35 5.64
N PRO A 29 -16.95 -3.89 5.37
CA PRO A 29 -18.10 -3.71 6.26
C PRO A 29 -17.96 -4.45 7.60
N THR A 30 -17.18 -5.52 7.66
CA THR A 30 -17.11 -6.42 8.83
C THR A 30 -15.71 -6.62 9.41
N LEU A 31 -14.65 -6.19 8.70
CA LEU A 31 -13.26 -6.41 9.16
C LEU A 31 -12.74 -5.19 9.92
N PRO A 32 -11.96 -5.39 11.00
CA PRO A 32 -11.28 -4.31 11.72
C PRO A 32 -10.36 -3.48 10.81
N ARG A 33 -10.27 -2.16 11.06
CA ARG A 33 -9.51 -1.21 10.24
C ARG A 33 -8.01 -1.51 10.21
N GLU A 34 -7.51 -2.14 11.26
CA GLU A 34 -6.11 -2.56 11.39
C GLU A 34 -5.70 -3.53 10.28
N GLN A 35 -6.65 -4.33 9.76
CA GLN A 35 -6.40 -5.29 8.68
C GLN A 35 -6.36 -4.62 7.30
N TRP A 36 -7.05 -3.49 7.12
CA TRP A 36 -7.22 -2.85 5.81
C TRP A 36 -5.88 -2.41 5.20
N GLY A 37 -4.96 -1.92 6.03
CA GLY A 37 -3.62 -1.53 5.59
C GLY A 37 -2.81 -2.72 5.09
N GLN A 38 -2.90 -3.87 5.78
CA GLN A 38 -2.20 -5.09 5.38
C GLN A 38 -2.75 -5.63 4.06
N ASP A 39 -4.07 -5.76 3.94
CA ASP A 39 -4.73 -6.24 2.73
C ASP A 39 -4.45 -5.33 1.53
N TYR A 40 -4.60 -4.02 1.72
CA TYR A 40 -4.27 -3.03 0.69
C TYR A 40 -2.81 -3.13 0.25
N SER A 41 -1.87 -3.26 1.19
CA SER A 41 -0.45 -3.40 0.86
C SER A 41 -0.14 -4.70 0.11
N SER A 42 -0.89 -5.77 0.38
CA SER A 42 -0.77 -7.06 -0.30
C SER A 42 -1.28 -6.95 -1.74
N CYS A 43 -2.51 -6.45 -1.92
CA CYS A 43 -3.11 -6.23 -3.23
C CYS A 43 -2.31 -5.25 -4.08
N ARG A 44 -1.79 -4.16 -3.50
CA ARG A 44 -0.94 -3.20 -4.22
C ARG A 44 0.32 -3.86 -4.76
N ARG A 45 1.03 -4.63 -3.91
CA ARG A 45 2.23 -5.37 -4.33
C ARG A 45 1.94 -6.43 -5.38
N GLN A 46 0.75 -7.04 -5.33
CA GLN A 46 0.30 -7.97 -6.37
C GLN A 46 0.08 -7.23 -7.71
N ALA A 47 -0.65 -6.12 -7.70
CA ALA A 47 -0.89 -5.31 -8.90
C ALA A 47 0.41 -4.78 -9.53
N GLU A 48 1.37 -4.34 -8.71
CA GLU A 48 2.71 -3.94 -9.17
C GLU A 48 3.47 -5.09 -9.85
N ARG A 49 3.36 -6.33 -9.32
CA ARG A 49 3.97 -7.52 -9.94
C ARG A 49 3.30 -7.89 -11.27
N ASP A 50 1.98 -7.85 -11.32
CA ASP A 50 1.21 -8.30 -12.48
C ASP A 50 1.32 -7.33 -13.66
N THR A 51 1.41 -6.03 -13.36
CA THR A 51 1.47 -4.98 -14.40
C THR A 51 2.89 -4.51 -14.69
N GLY A 52 3.85 -4.82 -13.81
CA GLY A 52 5.21 -4.30 -13.89
C GLY A 52 5.31 -2.79 -13.61
N TRP A 53 4.22 -2.14 -13.20
CA TRP A 53 4.20 -0.71 -12.91
C TRP A 53 4.77 -0.43 -11.51
N ARG A 54 5.58 0.64 -11.41
CA ARG A 54 6.00 1.23 -10.13
C ARG A 54 5.77 2.73 -10.16
N GLU A 55 5.38 3.30 -9.02
CA GLU A 55 5.11 4.75 -8.92
C GLU A 55 6.37 5.59 -9.26
N ASP A 56 7.55 5.06 -8.91
CA ASP A 56 8.86 5.72 -9.05
C ASP A 56 9.52 5.50 -10.43
N ASP A 57 8.92 4.70 -11.31
CA ASP A 57 9.48 4.39 -12.63
C ASP A 57 9.35 5.60 -13.56
N ASN A 58 10.41 6.40 -13.59
CA ASN A 58 10.58 7.56 -14.47
C ASN A 58 11.60 7.30 -15.61
N ALA A 59 12.02 6.05 -15.79
CA ALA A 59 13.17 5.69 -16.62
C ALA A 59 12.95 5.75 -18.15
N SER A 60 11.72 5.99 -18.63
CA SER A 60 11.43 6.00 -20.06
C SER A 60 11.85 7.32 -20.73
N ALA A 61 12.72 7.22 -21.75
CA ALA A 61 13.13 8.33 -22.61
C ALA A 61 12.12 8.66 -23.73
N SER A 62 10.96 8.00 -23.76
CA SER A 62 9.93 8.21 -24.78
C SER A 62 9.31 9.62 -24.67
N PRO A 63 9.05 10.32 -25.81
CA PRO A 63 8.23 11.53 -25.83
C PRO A 63 6.81 11.30 -25.28
N PHE A 64 6.33 10.05 -25.30
CA PHE A 64 5.02 9.65 -24.78
C PHE A 64 5.08 9.07 -23.36
N ARG A 65 6.20 9.24 -22.64
CA ARG A 65 6.40 8.63 -21.30
C ARG A 65 5.24 8.87 -20.34
N GLU A 66 4.67 10.08 -20.34
CA GLU A 66 3.58 10.41 -19.42
C GLU A 66 2.32 9.67 -19.80
N TYR A 67 2.01 9.57 -21.10
CA TYR A 67 0.88 8.79 -21.58
C TYR A 67 1.03 7.30 -21.22
N ASP A 68 2.20 6.72 -21.48
CA ASP A 68 2.48 5.32 -21.17
C ASP A 68 2.43 5.07 -19.65
N ARG A 69 2.96 5.99 -18.84
CA ARG A 69 2.90 5.94 -17.38
C ARG A 69 1.46 5.98 -16.87
N GLN A 70 0.63 6.87 -17.41
CA GLN A 70 -0.79 6.96 -17.03
C GLN A 70 -1.57 5.71 -17.46
N ARG A 71 -1.26 5.13 -18.62
CA ARG A 71 -1.86 3.87 -19.07
C ARG A 71 -1.49 2.71 -18.15
N ALA A 72 -0.20 2.56 -17.83
CA ALA A 72 0.29 1.53 -16.92
C ALA A 72 -0.29 1.70 -15.50
N LYS A 73 -0.36 2.95 -15.01
CA LYS A 73 -1.01 3.27 -13.74
C LYS A 73 -2.47 2.81 -13.70
N ARG A 74 -3.26 3.11 -14.74
CA ARG A 74 -4.66 2.66 -14.82
C ARG A 74 -4.81 1.14 -14.81
N GLN A 75 -3.87 0.42 -15.44
CA GLN A 75 -3.85 -1.04 -15.39
C GLN A 75 -3.57 -1.54 -13.97
N ALA A 76 -2.59 -0.95 -13.28
CA ALA A 76 -2.26 -1.29 -11.90
C ALA A 76 -3.42 -0.96 -10.95
N ASP A 77 -4.04 0.22 -11.09
CA ASP A 77 -5.21 0.63 -10.31
C ASP A 77 -6.39 -0.32 -10.54
N GLY A 78 -6.60 -0.79 -11.78
CA GLY A 78 -7.64 -1.77 -12.09
C GLY A 78 -7.37 -3.14 -11.45
N SER A 79 -6.14 -3.63 -11.50
CA SER A 79 -5.75 -4.88 -10.83
C SER A 79 -5.89 -4.80 -9.31
N LEU A 80 -5.46 -3.68 -8.71
CA LEU A 80 -5.64 -3.39 -7.30
C LEU A 80 -7.14 -3.40 -6.93
N ALA A 81 -7.97 -2.73 -7.73
CA ALA A 81 -9.41 -2.68 -7.48
C ALA A 81 -10.05 -4.06 -7.49
N LEU A 82 -9.70 -4.92 -8.46
CA LEU A 82 -10.18 -6.30 -8.52
C LEU A 82 -9.81 -7.09 -7.26
N CYS A 83 -8.55 -7.05 -6.85
CA CYS A 83 -8.08 -7.73 -5.64
C CYS A 83 -8.83 -7.25 -4.39
N MET A 84 -9.01 -5.94 -4.24
CA MET A 84 -9.73 -5.39 -3.10
C MET A 84 -11.21 -5.80 -3.11
N THR A 85 -11.88 -5.77 -4.26
CA THR A 85 -13.28 -6.19 -4.38
C THR A 85 -13.47 -7.68 -4.12
N ASP A 86 -12.52 -8.53 -4.54
CA ASP A 86 -12.55 -9.97 -4.27
C ASP A 86 -12.45 -10.27 -2.77
N LEU A 87 -11.72 -9.42 -2.03
CA LEU A 87 -11.64 -9.46 -0.57
C LEU A 87 -12.87 -8.83 0.13
N GLY A 88 -13.88 -8.38 -0.61
CA GLY A 88 -15.10 -7.78 -0.05
C GLY A 88 -14.99 -6.31 0.32
N TYR A 89 -13.90 -5.63 -0.08
CA TYR A 89 -13.76 -4.20 0.15
C TYR A 89 -14.53 -3.37 -0.88
N VAL A 90 -14.97 -2.18 -0.46
CA VAL A 90 -15.59 -1.16 -1.31
C VAL A 90 -14.81 0.15 -1.23
N PRO A 91 -14.81 0.98 -2.29
CA PRO A 91 -14.15 2.28 -2.25
C PRO A 91 -14.71 3.16 -1.13
N ALA A 92 -13.84 3.83 -0.39
CA ALA A 92 -14.26 4.80 0.59
C ALA A 92 -14.82 6.05 -0.13
N SER A 93 -16.11 6.34 0.07
CA SER A 93 -16.70 7.58 -0.41
C SER A 93 -15.99 8.79 0.22
N ARG A 94 -15.91 9.89 -0.54
CA ARG A 94 -15.22 11.14 -0.13
C ARG A 94 -15.83 11.82 1.11
N GLY A 95 -16.98 11.34 1.62
CA GLY A 95 -17.73 11.92 2.74
C GLY A 95 -17.58 11.22 4.10
N ASP A 96 -16.96 10.03 4.17
CA ASP A 96 -16.89 9.23 5.41
C ASP A 96 -15.46 9.12 5.97
N GLN A 97 -14.62 10.14 5.75
CA GLN A 97 -13.37 10.26 6.51
C GLN A 97 -13.77 10.53 7.97
N PRO A 98 -13.38 9.67 8.95
CA PRO A 98 -13.63 9.99 10.34
C PRO A 98 -12.91 11.29 10.67
N GLU A 99 -13.71 12.27 11.06
CA GLU A 99 -13.32 13.58 11.56
C GLU A 99 -12.12 13.42 12.51
N ARG A 100 -10.96 13.98 12.13
CA ARG A 100 -9.84 14.17 13.05
C ARG A 100 -10.35 15.07 14.18
N ARG A 101 -10.58 14.50 15.36
CA ARG A 101 -10.81 15.25 16.59
C ARG A 101 -9.67 15.01 17.56
#